data_AF-A0A552IYR4-F1
#
_entry.id   AF-A0A552IYR4-F1
#
_cell.length_a   1.000
_cell.length_b   1.000
_cell.length_c   1.000
_cell.angle_alpha   90.00
_cell.angle_beta   90.00
_cell.angle_gamma   90.00
#
_symmetry.space_group_name_H-M   'P 1'
#
loop_
_entity.id
_entity.type
_entity.pdbx_description
1 polymer ?
#
loop_
_entity_poly.entity_id
_entity_poly.type
_entity_poly.pdbx_seq_one_letter_code
_entity_poly.pdbx_strand_id
1 'polypeptide(L)'
;MLLTYDKVKDDLEKIFQNWIDKREKFKIVFQGLLINIKTPELYLEYKFLNIVQALEIYHKQTQKGNHKIEYMSQDSYQNGIYQEFRKVIQNYPIQDQEDFKNFLDGKVKYLFKVEKNLKDRLRDIIDNISYLFVENNDASKQSFADTFNSQDDSLFSRITQDRKELDKFLKRVVDIRNNLIVHPDKEIKIKNQELYDLLCTVTLILQTCLLIELEVSTDTIKAIIKNRRWNQNEWLGEDKYN
;
A
#
# COMPACT_ATOMS: atom_id res chain seq x y z
N MET A 1 18.24 11.12 2.80
CA MET A 1 18.56 9.71 3.09
C MET A 1 17.43 9.08 3.92
N LEU A 2 17.16 7.78 3.79
CA LEU A 2 16.08 7.06 4.50
C LEU A 2 16.38 6.84 5.98
N LEU A 3 17.63 6.50 6.27
CA LEU A 3 18.19 6.39 7.61
C LEU A 3 19.39 7.34 7.68
N THR A 4 19.62 7.97 8.82
CA THR A 4 20.88 8.68 9.11
C THR A 4 21.65 7.82 10.10
N TYR A 5 22.98 7.75 9.98
CA TYR A 5 23.81 6.93 10.85
C TYR A 5 23.52 7.19 12.33
N ASP A 6 23.40 8.46 12.72
CA ASP A 6 23.11 8.84 14.11
C ASP A 6 21.81 8.26 14.67
N LYS A 7 20.81 7.97 13.81
CA LYS A 7 19.52 7.41 14.22
C LYS A 7 19.52 5.89 14.32
N VAL A 8 20.51 5.22 13.74
CA VAL A 8 20.53 3.75 13.63
C VAL A 8 21.83 3.12 14.11
N LYS A 9 22.82 3.92 14.55
CA LYS A 9 24.16 3.44 14.94
C LYS A 9 24.11 2.31 15.98
N ASP A 10 23.18 2.40 16.92
CA ASP A 10 23.08 1.46 18.04
C ASP A 10 22.43 0.13 17.62
N ASP A 11 21.62 0.14 16.54
CA ASP A 11 20.93 -1.02 15.97
C ASP A 11 21.48 -1.43 14.58
N LEU A 12 22.61 -0.85 14.16
CA LEU A 12 23.06 -0.92 12.76
C LEU A 12 23.32 -2.35 12.31
N GLU A 13 24.01 -3.14 13.14
CA GLU A 13 24.30 -4.54 12.86
C GLU A 13 23.01 -5.34 12.63
N LYS A 14 22.03 -5.17 13.53
CA LYS A 14 20.72 -5.82 13.44
C LYS A 14 19.98 -5.41 12.17
N ILE A 15 19.88 -4.11 11.89
CA ILE A 15 19.20 -3.58 10.71
C ILE A 15 19.84 -4.11 9.43
N PHE A 16 21.18 -4.15 9.39
CA PHE A 16 21.93 -4.63 8.24
C PHE A 16 21.76 -6.13 8.03
N GLN A 17 21.79 -6.93 9.10
CA GLN A 17 21.52 -8.36 9.05
C GLN A 17 20.10 -8.64 8.54
N ASN A 18 19.10 -7.94 9.08
CA ASN A 18 17.71 -8.04 8.63
C ASN A 18 17.56 -7.66 7.15
N TRP A 19 18.29 -6.65 6.69
CA TRP A 19 18.33 -6.29 5.27
C TRP A 19 18.92 -7.43 4.43
N ILE A 20 20.06 -7.99 4.82
CA ILE A 20 20.68 -9.14 4.13
C ILE A 20 19.69 -10.29 4.00
N ASP A 21 19.01 -10.65 5.08
CA ASP A 21 18.11 -11.80 5.13
C ASP A 21 16.85 -11.59 4.27
N LYS A 22 16.37 -10.35 4.18
CA LYS A 22 15.12 -10.01 3.49
C LYS A 22 15.31 -9.44 2.07
N ARG A 23 16.53 -9.13 1.65
CA ARG A 23 16.82 -8.46 0.35
C ARG A 23 16.26 -9.20 -0.86
N GLU A 24 16.36 -10.53 -0.88
CA GLU A 24 15.88 -11.32 -2.01
C GLU A 24 14.36 -11.39 -2.03
N LYS A 25 13.75 -11.55 -0.84
CA LYS A 25 12.29 -11.51 -0.68
C LYS A 25 11.72 -10.19 -1.21
N PHE A 26 12.28 -9.05 -0.79
CA PHE A 26 11.79 -7.72 -1.14
C PHE A 26 12.52 -7.09 -2.33
N LYS A 27 13.25 -7.86 -3.14
CA LYS A 27 14.09 -7.34 -4.24
C LYS A 27 13.32 -6.40 -5.16
N ILE A 28 12.14 -6.81 -5.61
CA ILE A 28 11.30 -6.01 -6.51
C ILE A 28 10.75 -4.75 -5.82
N VAL A 29 10.41 -4.86 -4.53
CA VAL A 29 9.95 -3.71 -3.72
C VAL A 29 11.07 -2.68 -3.57
N PHE A 30 12.29 -3.13 -3.28
CA PHE A 30 13.47 -2.25 -3.22
C PHE A 30 13.80 -1.63 -4.57
N GLN A 31 13.72 -2.39 -5.67
CA GLN A 31 13.95 -1.86 -7.01
C GLN A 31 12.95 -0.75 -7.36
N GLY A 32 11.66 -0.94 -7.11
CA GLY A 32 10.63 0.08 -7.36
C GLY A 32 10.89 1.39 -6.60
N LEU A 33 11.35 1.29 -5.35
CA LEU A 33 11.74 2.45 -4.55
C LEU A 33 13.06 3.10 -5.07
N LEU A 34 14.08 2.29 -5.36
CA LEU A 34 15.41 2.77 -5.74
C LEU A 34 15.44 3.42 -7.12
N ILE A 35 14.64 2.94 -8.08
CA ILE A 35 14.51 3.55 -9.41
C ILE A 35 14.10 5.02 -9.27
N ASN A 36 13.13 5.31 -8.41
CA ASN A 36 12.65 6.65 -8.18
C ASN A 36 13.69 7.56 -7.48
N ILE A 37 14.55 6.97 -6.64
CA ILE A 37 15.62 7.71 -5.96
C ILE A 37 16.80 7.97 -6.90
N LYS A 38 17.15 6.99 -7.74
CA LYS A 38 18.33 7.04 -8.63
C LYS A 38 18.06 7.74 -9.96
N THR A 39 16.79 7.93 -10.31
CA THR A 39 16.39 8.56 -11.59
C THR A 39 15.49 9.78 -11.33
N PRO A 40 16.05 10.92 -10.89
CA PRO A 40 15.26 12.12 -10.57
C PRO A 40 14.49 12.68 -11.77
N GLU A 41 15.01 12.50 -12.99
CA GLU A 41 14.42 12.94 -14.26
C GLU A 41 13.16 12.14 -14.67
N LEU A 42 12.85 11.04 -13.98
CA LEU A 42 11.71 10.18 -14.34
C LEU A 42 10.39 10.94 -14.19
N TYR A 43 9.50 10.81 -15.18
CA TYR A 43 8.18 11.44 -15.12
C TYR A 43 7.41 11.01 -13.87
N LEU A 44 6.57 11.92 -13.38
CA LEU A 44 5.90 11.80 -12.10
C LEU A 44 4.94 10.61 -12.08
N GLU A 45 4.31 10.34 -13.22
CA GLU A 45 3.42 9.22 -13.50
C GLU A 45 4.14 7.89 -13.34
N TYR A 46 5.33 7.74 -13.94
CA TYR A 46 6.14 6.52 -13.79
C TYR A 46 6.63 6.36 -12.34
N LYS A 47 7.04 7.45 -11.69
CA LYS A 47 7.40 7.40 -10.27
C LYS A 47 6.23 6.90 -9.42
N PHE A 48 5.03 7.42 -9.66
CA PHE A 48 3.81 7.03 -8.96
C PHE A 48 3.48 5.54 -9.20
N LEU A 49 3.48 5.10 -10.45
CA LEU A 49 3.21 3.70 -10.82
C LEU A 49 4.21 2.74 -10.15
N ASN A 50 5.51 3.08 -10.15
CA ASN A 50 6.54 2.25 -9.53
C ASN A 50 6.28 2.04 -8.02
N ILE A 51 5.90 3.08 -7.29
CA ILE A 51 5.66 3.00 -5.85
C ILE A 51 4.37 2.24 -5.54
N VAL A 52 3.29 2.51 -6.28
CA VAL A 52 2.02 1.80 -6.11
C VAL A 52 2.20 0.31 -6.41
N GLN A 53 2.92 -0.04 -7.47
CA GLN A 53 3.23 -1.43 -7.78
C GLN A 53 4.11 -2.08 -6.68
N ALA A 54 5.10 -1.36 -6.16
CA ALA A 54 5.91 -1.85 -5.05
C ALA A 54 5.08 -2.10 -3.77
N LEU A 55 4.07 -1.27 -3.47
CA LEU A 55 3.12 -1.49 -2.37
C LEU A 55 2.25 -2.73 -2.60
N GLU A 56 1.75 -2.95 -3.82
CA GLU A 56 1.00 -4.16 -4.15
C GLU A 56 1.84 -5.43 -3.93
N ILE A 57 3.10 -5.39 -4.40
CA ILE A 57 4.03 -6.52 -4.26
C ILE A 57 4.40 -6.74 -2.79
N TYR A 58 4.68 -5.67 -2.04
CA TYR A 58 4.95 -5.73 -0.60
C TYR A 58 3.81 -6.42 0.16
N HIS A 59 2.55 -6.02 -0.11
CA HIS A 59 1.39 -6.65 0.49
C HIS A 59 1.31 -8.14 0.14
N LYS A 60 1.48 -8.50 -1.14
CA LYS A 60 1.48 -9.90 -1.60
C LYS A 60 2.56 -10.76 -0.91
N GLN A 61 3.74 -10.20 -0.67
CA GLN A 61 4.89 -10.91 -0.08
C GLN A 61 4.84 -11.02 1.45
N THR A 62 4.14 -10.11 2.12
CA THR A 62 3.98 -10.13 3.58
C THR A 62 2.68 -10.79 4.02
N GLN A 63 1.64 -10.74 3.19
CA GLN A 63 0.27 -11.16 3.51
C GLN A 63 -0.26 -10.56 4.81
N LYS A 64 0.31 -9.42 5.25
CA LYS A 64 -0.10 -8.70 6.45
C LYS A 64 -1.43 -8.00 6.19
N GLY A 65 -2.39 -8.17 7.10
CA GLY A 65 -3.70 -7.52 7.03
C GLY A 65 -4.85 -8.46 7.37
N ASN A 66 -5.87 -7.91 8.02
CA ASN A 66 -6.97 -8.69 8.60
C ASN A 66 -8.17 -8.82 7.67
N HIS A 67 -8.20 -8.09 6.54
CA HIS A 67 -9.31 -8.15 5.61
C HIS A 67 -9.29 -9.46 4.84
N LYS A 68 -10.01 -10.49 5.30
CA LYS A 68 -10.30 -11.69 4.51
C LYS A 68 -11.57 -11.40 3.71
N ILE A 69 -11.45 -11.23 2.40
CA ILE A 69 -12.62 -10.98 1.56
C ILE A 69 -13.04 -12.33 0.97
N GLU A 70 -13.94 -13.00 1.68
CA GLU A 70 -14.68 -14.16 1.21
C GLU A 70 -16.11 -13.68 0.91
N TYR A 71 -16.59 -13.83 -0.33
CA TYR A 71 -18.00 -13.49 -0.66
C TYR A 71 -18.98 -14.42 0.03
N MET A 72 -18.53 -15.63 0.34
CA MET A 72 -19.25 -16.65 1.07
C MET A 72 -18.24 -17.65 1.66
N SER A 73 -18.66 -18.39 2.68
CA SER A 73 -17.82 -19.43 3.25
C SER A 73 -17.44 -20.47 2.18
N GLN A 74 -16.25 -21.06 2.32
CA GLN A 74 -15.81 -22.13 1.43
C GLN A 74 -16.82 -23.28 1.36
N ASP A 75 -17.40 -23.65 2.51
CA ASP A 75 -18.38 -24.72 2.60
C ASP A 75 -19.66 -24.37 1.81
N SER A 76 -20.20 -23.17 2.02
CA SER A 76 -21.38 -22.68 1.29
C SER A 76 -21.14 -22.60 -0.23
N TYR A 77 -19.93 -22.23 -0.66
CA TYR A 77 -19.57 -22.21 -2.08
C TYR A 77 -19.47 -23.61 -2.67
N GLN A 78 -18.70 -24.49 -2.02
CA GLN A 78 -18.42 -25.85 -2.50
C GLN A 78 -19.66 -26.72 -2.54
N ASN A 79 -20.58 -26.53 -1.59
CA ASN A 79 -21.86 -27.26 -1.53
C ASN A 79 -22.98 -26.59 -2.34
N GLY A 80 -22.76 -25.38 -2.84
CA GLY A 80 -23.74 -24.58 -3.58
C GLY A 80 -23.33 -24.33 -5.03
N ILE A 81 -23.10 -23.06 -5.35
CA ILE A 81 -22.92 -22.58 -6.74
C ILE A 81 -21.74 -23.23 -7.48
N TYR A 82 -20.71 -23.71 -6.76
CA TYR A 82 -19.60 -24.44 -7.37
C TYR A 82 -20.07 -25.72 -8.10
N GLN A 83 -21.04 -26.44 -7.52
CA GLN A 83 -21.59 -27.65 -8.13
C GLN A 83 -22.37 -27.32 -9.40
N GLU A 84 -23.10 -26.21 -9.40
CA GLU A 84 -23.83 -25.74 -10.59
C GLU A 84 -22.87 -25.34 -11.71
N PHE A 85 -21.79 -24.61 -11.41
CA PHE A 85 -20.74 -24.32 -12.40
C PHE A 85 -20.09 -25.60 -12.95
N ARG A 86 -19.76 -26.57 -12.09
CA ARG A 86 -19.21 -27.87 -12.51
C ARG A 86 -20.14 -28.60 -13.46
N LYS A 87 -21.45 -28.65 -13.17
CA LYS A 87 -22.45 -29.26 -14.06
C LYS A 87 -22.47 -28.59 -15.42
N VAL A 88 -22.48 -27.25 -15.46
CA VAL A 88 -22.47 -26.49 -16.72
C VAL A 88 -21.19 -26.75 -17.53
N ILE A 89 -20.02 -26.75 -16.88
CA ILE A 89 -18.73 -27.00 -17.55
C ILE A 89 -18.68 -28.43 -18.12
N GLN A 90 -19.16 -29.43 -17.37
CA GLN A 90 -19.16 -30.82 -17.81
C GLN A 90 -20.09 -31.07 -18.99
N ASN A 91 -21.28 -30.47 -18.96
CA ASN A 91 -22.30 -30.60 -20.00
C ASN A 91 -22.04 -29.72 -21.23
N TYR A 92 -21.02 -28.86 -21.21
CA TYR A 92 -20.71 -28.00 -22.34
C TYR A 92 -20.28 -28.84 -23.55
N PRO A 93 -20.93 -28.67 -24.73
CA PRO A 93 -20.75 -29.55 -25.87
C PRO A 93 -19.47 -29.22 -26.64
N ILE A 94 -18.31 -29.54 -26.06
CA ILE A 94 -17.03 -29.56 -26.77
C ILE A 94 -16.52 -31.00 -26.79
N GLN A 95 -16.35 -31.54 -28.00
CA GLN A 95 -15.56 -32.75 -28.23
C GLN A 95 -14.06 -32.36 -28.22
N ASP A 96 -13.24 -33.16 -27.51
CA ASP A 96 -11.77 -33.13 -27.54
C ASP A 96 -11.05 -31.88 -27.00
N GLN A 97 -11.64 -31.15 -26.03
CA GLN A 97 -10.93 -30.10 -25.28
C GLN A 97 -11.05 -30.27 -23.76
N GLU A 98 -10.63 -31.43 -23.27
CA GLU A 98 -10.53 -31.69 -21.82
C GLU A 98 -9.67 -30.62 -21.12
N ASP A 99 -8.63 -30.13 -21.79
CA ASP A 99 -7.79 -29.03 -21.31
C ASP A 99 -8.56 -27.72 -21.08
N PHE A 100 -9.55 -27.41 -21.93
CA PHE A 100 -10.38 -26.22 -21.77
C PHE A 100 -11.36 -26.38 -20.58
N LYS A 101 -11.94 -27.58 -20.41
CA LYS A 101 -12.77 -27.90 -19.24
C LYS A 101 -11.95 -27.79 -17.95
N ASN A 102 -10.74 -28.33 -17.94
CA ASN A 102 -9.80 -28.24 -16.80
C ASN A 102 -9.39 -26.79 -16.50
N PHE A 103 -9.14 -25.98 -17.53
CA PHE A 103 -8.88 -24.55 -17.37
C PHE A 103 -10.06 -23.83 -16.71
N LEU A 104 -11.29 -24.04 -17.21
CA LEU A 104 -12.50 -23.44 -16.64
C LEU A 104 -12.73 -23.89 -15.20
N ASP A 105 -12.53 -25.18 -14.91
CA ASP A 105 -12.67 -25.71 -13.57
C ASP A 105 -11.65 -25.06 -12.60
N GLY A 106 -10.41 -24.86 -13.04
CA GLY A 106 -9.40 -24.12 -12.31
C GLY A 106 -9.79 -22.66 -12.04
N LYS A 107 -10.49 -22.00 -12.97
CA LYS A 107 -11.00 -20.63 -12.78
C LYS A 107 -12.15 -20.57 -11.78
N VAL A 108 -13.10 -21.51 -11.83
CA VAL A 108 -14.26 -21.49 -10.93
C VAL A 108 -13.91 -21.95 -9.52
N LYS A 109 -12.96 -22.89 -9.35
CA LYS A 109 -12.58 -23.51 -8.06
C LYS A 109 -12.37 -22.52 -6.90
N TYR A 110 -11.90 -21.31 -7.20
CA TYR A 110 -11.57 -20.30 -6.19
C TYR A 110 -12.42 -19.04 -6.27
N LEU A 111 -13.54 -19.01 -7.01
CA LEU A 111 -14.39 -17.81 -7.10
C LEU A 111 -14.98 -17.35 -5.76
N PHE A 112 -15.00 -18.21 -4.74
CA PHE A 112 -15.38 -17.81 -3.38
C PHE A 112 -14.35 -16.91 -2.70
N LYS A 113 -13.09 -16.94 -3.16
CA LYS A 113 -12.00 -16.11 -2.68
C LYS A 113 -11.86 -14.89 -3.57
N VAL A 114 -11.72 -13.72 -2.95
CA VAL A 114 -11.30 -12.51 -3.66
C VAL A 114 -9.78 -12.44 -3.66
N GLU A 115 -9.18 -12.33 -4.85
CA GLU A 115 -7.85 -11.73 -4.90
C GLU A 115 -8.00 -10.26 -4.52
N LYS A 116 -7.43 -9.85 -3.37
CA LYS A 116 -7.49 -8.47 -2.88
C LYS A 116 -7.18 -7.50 -4.02
N ASN A 117 -8.00 -6.48 -4.23
CA ASN A 117 -7.67 -5.45 -5.23
C ASN A 117 -6.67 -4.43 -4.63
N LEU A 118 -6.22 -3.46 -5.43
CA LEU A 118 -5.29 -2.42 -4.95
C LEU A 118 -5.85 -1.65 -3.73
N LYS A 119 -7.14 -1.30 -3.73
CA LYS A 119 -7.80 -0.60 -2.62
C LYS A 119 -7.69 -1.41 -1.32
N ASP A 120 -7.99 -2.70 -1.37
CA ASP A 120 -7.96 -3.58 -0.21
C ASP A 120 -6.54 -3.75 0.34
N ARG A 121 -5.56 -3.93 -0.56
CA ARG A 121 -4.15 -4.05 -0.19
C ARG A 121 -3.64 -2.79 0.50
N LEU A 122 -3.94 -1.62 -0.05
CA LEU A 122 -3.53 -0.35 0.54
C LEU A 122 -4.21 -0.10 1.88
N ARG A 123 -5.51 -0.46 2.02
CA ARG A 123 -6.21 -0.37 3.31
C ARG A 123 -5.54 -1.22 4.38
N ASP A 124 -5.23 -2.48 4.07
CA ASP A 124 -4.50 -3.35 4.98
C ASP A 124 -3.14 -2.76 5.39
N ILE A 125 -2.38 -2.24 4.42
CA ILE A 125 -1.08 -1.63 4.70
C ILE A 125 -1.26 -0.47 5.68
N ILE A 126 -2.19 0.46 5.42
CA ILE A 126 -2.39 1.66 6.24
C ILE A 126 -2.86 1.28 7.65
N ASP A 127 -3.82 0.36 7.76
CA ASP A 127 -4.29 -0.13 9.06
C ASP A 127 -3.13 -0.75 9.86
N ASN A 128 -2.26 -1.53 9.23
CA ASN A 128 -1.09 -2.14 9.87
C ASN A 128 -0.04 -1.13 10.35
N ILE A 129 0.06 0.06 9.75
CA ILE A 129 1.04 1.09 10.14
C ILE A 129 0.41 2.25 10.94
N SER A 130 -0.90 2.24 11.13
CA SER A 130 -1.68 3.31 11.77
C SER A 130 -1.16 3.68 13.16
N TYR A 131 -0.75 2.69 13.96
CA TYR A 131 -0.21 2.88 15.32
C TYR A 131 1.07 3.74 15.37
N LEU A 132 1.81 3.84 14.26
CA LEU A 132 3.00 4.69 14.17
C LEU A 132 2.65 6.18 14.06
N PHE A 133 1.39 6.48 13.78
CA PHE A 133 0.91 7.83 13.53
C PHE A 133 -0.01 8.36 14.65
N VAL A 134 -0.28 7.54 15.67
CA VAL A 134 -0.95 7.96 16.90
C VAL A 134 0.11 8.45 17.89
N GLU A 135 0.01 9.70 18.31
CA GLU A 135 0.75 10.20 19.48
C GLU A 135 0.11 9.59 20.72
N ASN A 136 0.84 8.71 21.42
CA ASN A 136 0.41 8.30 22.74
C ASN A 136 0.49 9.53 23.64
N ASN A 137 -0.66 9.98 24.14
CA ASN A 137 -0.74 10.90 25.28
C ASN A 137 -0.26 10.18 26.55
N ASP A 138 1.01 9.77 26.60
CA ASP A 138 1.63 9.33 27.84
C ASP A 138 1.85 10.57 28.71
N ALA A 139 0.99 10.74 29.70
CA ALA A 139 0.99 11.81 30.69
C ALA A 139 2.25 11.86 31.59
N SER A 140 3.30 11.09 31.29
CA SER A 140 4.53 10.96 32.08
C SER A 140 5.79 11.46 31.38
N LYS A 141 5.70 12.02 30.17
CA LYS A 141 6.82 12.74 29.54
C LYS A 141 6.53 14.24 29.52
N GLN A 142 6.85 14.89 30.64
CA GLN A 142 6.94 16.34 30.72
C GLN A 142 7.87 16.85 29.61
N SER A 143 7.38 17.80 28.81
CA SER A 143 8.11 18.60 27.83
C SER A 143 8.54 17.90 26.52
N PHE A 144 7.57 17.58 25.68
CA PHE A 144 7.69 17.75 24.21
C PHE A 144 6.40 18.28 23.55
N ALA A 145 5.31 18.43 24.33
CA ALA A 145 4.05 19.02 23.89
C ALA A 145 4.10 20.55 23.86
N ASP A 146 4.99 21.19 24.62
CA ASP A 146 5.03 22.65 24.75
C ASP A 146 5.62 23.38 23.52
N THR A 147 6.08 22.63 22.50
CA THR A 147 6.59 23.20 21.24
C THR A 147 5.67 22.96 20.05
N PHE A 148 4.60 22.16 20.21
CA PHE A 148 3.65 21.88 19.14
C PHE A 148 2.24 22.15 19.62
N ASN A 149 1.65 23.23 19.11
CA ASN A 149 0.22 23.48 19.26
C ASN A 149 -0.58 22.22 18.93
N SER A 150 -1.61 21.98 19.72
CA SER A 150 -2.54 20.85 19.78
C SER A 150 -3.40 20.61 18.52
N GLN A 151 -2.85 20.80 17.32
CA GLN A 151 -3.47 20.54 16.03
C GLN A 151 -2.44 19.97 15.04
N ASP A 152 -2.03 18.71 15.20
CA ASP A 152 -1.33 17.99 14.13
C ASP A 152 -2.37 17.52 13.08
N ASP A 153 -2.85 18.45 12.24
CA ASP A 153 -3.82 18.24 11.14
C ASP A 153 -3.17 17.66 9.87
N SER A 154 -2.13 16.85 10.05
CA SER A 154 -1.42 16.22 8.94
C SER A 154 -2.35 15.30 8.12
N LEU A 155 -2.12 15.20 6.80
CA LEU A 155 -2.84 14.27 5.94
C LEU A 155 -2.81 12.82 6.48
N PHE A 156 -1.70 12.42 7.12
CA PHE A 156 -1.56 11.11 7.72
C PHE A 156 -2.41 10.91 8.98
N SER A 157 -2.58 11.92 9.84
CA SER A 157 -3.52 11.84 10.97
C SER A 157 -4.96 11.75 10.45
N ARG A 158 -5.31 12.52 9.42
CA ARG A 158 -6.64 12.45 8.77
C ARG A 158 -6.94 11.08 8.18
N ILE A 159 -6.06 10.49 7.35
CA ILE A 159 -6.32 9.16 6.74
C ILE A 159 -6.24 8.00 7.73
N THR A 160 -5.61 8.17 8.90
CA THR A 160 -5.54 7.10 9.92
C THR A 160 -6.65 7.20 10.97
N GLN A 161 -7.19 8.40 11.20
CA GLN A 161 -8.25 8.64 12.19
C GLN A 161 -9.65 8.73 11.55
N ASP A 162 -9.77 9.18 10.30
CA ASP A 162 -11.05 9.29 9.58
C ASP A 162 -11.15 8.28 8.42
N ARG A 163 -12.10 7.34 8.55
CA ARG A 163 -12.39 6.31 7.55
C ARG A 163 -12.89 6.90 6.22
N LYS A 164 -13.55 8.05 6.21
CA LYS A 164 -14.01 8.73 4.98
C LYS A 164 -12.83 9.31 4.22
N GLU A 165 -11.89 9.95 4.91
CA GLU A 165 -10.68 10.50 4.29
C GLU A 165 -9.76 9.39 3.78
N LEU A 166 -9.64 8.29 4.53
CA LEU A 166 -8.98 7.08 4.04
C LEU A 166 -9.60 6.58 2.73
N ASP A 167 -10.93 6.50 2.67
CA ASP A 167 -11.62 6.00 1.48
C ASP A 167 -11.48 6.92 0.27
N LYS A 168 -11.47 8.24 0.49
CA LYS A 168 -11.17 9.23 -0.56
C LYS A 168 -9.75 9.06 -1.08
N PHE A 169 -8.76 8.98 -0.19
CA PHE A 169 -7.37 8.77 -0.55
C PHE A 169 -7.18 7.48 -1.36
N LEU A 170 -7.72 6.36 -0.85
CA LEU A 170 -7.61 5.06 -1.51
C LEU A 170 -8.26 5.05 -2.88
N LYS A 171 -9.47 5.64 -3.00
CA LYS A 171 -10.16 5.78 -4.28
C LYS A 171 -9.31 6.59 -5.25
N ARG A 172 -8.74 7.71 -4.81
CA ARG A 172 -7.92 8.56 -5.68
C ARG A 172 -6.67 7.84 -6.19
N VAL A 173 -5.95 7.13 -5.32
CA VAL A 173 -4.77 6.33 -5.73
C VAL A 173 -5.14 5.28 -6.78
N VAL A 174 -6.26 4.58 -6.58
CA VAL A 174 -6.75 3.55 -7.51
C VAL A 174 -7.18 4.16 -8.84
N ASP A 175 -7.91 5.28 -8.82
CA ASP A 175 -8.40 5.95 -10.02
C ASP A 175 -7.23 6.45 -10.88
N ILE A 176 -6.24 7.11 -10.27
CA ILE A 176 -5.04 7.58 -10.97
C ILE A 176 -4.26 6.40 -11.57
N ARG A 177 -4.01 5.36 -10.79
CA ARG A 177 -3.29 4.17 -11.25
C ARG A 177 -4.01 3.49 -12.41
N ASN A 178 -5.33 3.34 -12.34
CA ASN A 178 -6.12 2.73 -13.41
C ASN A 178 -6.13 3.60 -14.67
N ASN A 179 -6.26 4.93 -14.52
CA ASN A 179 -6.25 5.85 -15.65
C ASN A 179 -4.91 5.83 -16.39
N LEU A 180 -3.78 5.87 -15.65
CA LEU A 180 -2.44 5.82 -16.25
C LEU A 180 -2.14 4.52 -17.01
N ILE A 181 -2.77 3.40 -16.63
CA ILE A 181 -2.55 2.10 -17.29
C ILE A 181 -3.54 1.87 -18.44
N VAL A 182 -4.82 2.19 -18.25
CA VAL A 182 -5.91 1.81 -19.16
C VAL A 182 -6.16 2.89 -20.22
N HIS A 183 -5.83 4.15 -19.92
CA HIS A 183 -6.08 5.29 -20.80
C HIS A 183 -4.84 6.20 -20.92
N PRO A 184 -3.70 5.68 -21.43
CA PRO A 184 -2.48 6.48 -21.56
C PRO A 184 -2.66 7.69 -22.47
N ASP A 185 -3.58 7.60 -23.44
CA ASP A 185 -3.83 8.66 -24.44
C ASP A 185 -4.86 9.70 -23.97
N LYS A 186 -5.54 9.47 -22.84
CA LYS A 186 -6.43 10.49 -22.27
C LYS A 186 -5.58 11.43 -21.43
N GLU A 187 -5.47 12.68 -21.86
CA GLU A 187 -4.94 13.77 -21.04
C GLU A 187 -5.63 13.74 -19.68
N ILE A 188 -4.92 13.25 -18.67
CA ILE A 188 -5.48 13.21 -17.35
C ILE A 188 -5.44 14.64 -16.83
N LYS A 189 -6.60 15.21 -16.49
CA LYS A 189 -6.68 16.45 -15.70
C LYS A 189 -6.26 16.17 -14.25
N ILE A 190 -5.10 15.58 -14.02
CA ILE A 190 -4.44 15.59 -12.72
C ILE A 190 -3.46 16.75 -12.77
N LYS A 191 -3.57 17.66 -11.81
CA LYS A 191 -2.53 18.68 -11.67
C LYS A 191 -1.24 18.01 -11.21
N ASN A 192 -0.11 18.36 -11.82
CA ASN A 192 1.21 17.82 -11.43
C ASN A 192 1.47 17.90 -9.91
N GLN A 193 0.98 18.96 -9.26
CA GLN A 193 1.09 19.10 -7.80
C GLN A 193 0.34 18.00 -7.05
N GLU A 194 -0.87 17.68 -7.49
CA GLU A 194 -1.71 16.66 -6.84
C GLU A 194 -1.06 15.26 -6.93
N LEU A 195 -0.57 14.90 -8.12
CA LEU A 195 0.15 13.64 -8.32
C LEU A 195 1.43 13.58 -7.48
N TYR A 196 2.10 14.72 -7.33
CA TYR A 196 3.32 14.82 -6.53
C TYR A 196 3.03 14.59 -5.04
N ASP A 197 1.96 15.20 -4.51
CA ASP A 197 1.58 15.05 -3.11
C ASP A 197 1.14 13.60 -2.80
N LEU A 198 0.39 12.98 -3.73
CA LEU A 198 0.04 11.56 -3.64
C LEU A 198 1.28 10.67 -3.72
N LEU A 199 2.21 10.93 -4.65
CA LEU A 199 3.48 10.21 -4.75
C LEU A 199 4.26 10.28 -3.43
N CYS A 200 4.37 11.48 -2.84
CA CYS A 200 5.05 11.67 -1.56
C CYS A 200 4.41 10.81 -0.46
N THR A 201 3.07 10.78 -0.41
CA THR A 201 2.30 10.02 0.56
C THR A 201 2.53 8.51 0.40
N VAL A 202 2.33 7.95 -0.81
CA VAL A 202 2.52 6.51 -1.04
C VAL A 202 3.99 6.09 -0.87
N THR A 203 4.93 6.98 -1.17
CA THR A 203 6.36 6.74 -0.94
C THR A 203 6.68 6.65 0.54
N LEU A 204 6.11 7.54 1.36
CA LEU A 204 6.29 7.48 2.82
C LEU A 204 5.70 6.20 3.40
N ILE A 205 4.51 5.78 2.95
CA ILE A 205 3.88 4.52 3.35
C ILE A 205 4.81 3.34 3.05
N LEU A 206 5.34 3.26 1.82
CA LEU A 206 6.22 2.17 1.41
C LEU A 206 7.52 2.14 2.24
N GLN A 207 8.10 3.31 2.50
CA GLN A 207 9.29 3.44 3.31
C GLN A 207 9.05 3.00 4.75
N THR A 208 7.95 3.41 5.36
CA THR A 208 7.55 2.95 6.70
C THR A 208 7.41 1.43 6.75
N CYS A 209 6.78 0.83 5.74
CA CYS A 209 6.68 -0.63 5.62
C CYS A 209 8.05 -1.31 5.60
N LEU A 210 8.98 -0.81 4.79
CA LEU A 210 10.33 -1.36 4.72
C LEU A 210 11.10 -1.17 6.04
N LEU A 211 10.95 -0.04 6.72
CA LEU A 211 11.59 0.19 8.03
C LEU A 211 11.09 -0.80 9.10
N ILE A 212 9.79 -1.11 9.09
CA ILE A 212 9.21 -2.16 9.95
C ILE A 212 9.83 -3.52 9.63
N GLU A 213 9.98 -3.86 8.34
CA GLU A 213 10.63 -5.11 7.95
C GLU A 213 12.11 -5.17 8.33
N LEU A 214 12.79 -4.04 8.40
CA LEU A 214 14.17 -3.98 8.89
C LEU A 214 14.27 -4.00 10.42
N GLU A 215 13.14 -4.04 11.12
CA GLU A 215 13.01 -3.99 12.58
C GLU A 215 13.69 -2.76 13.20
N VAL A 216 13.61 -1.63 12.51
CA VAL A 216 13.99 -0.33 13.06
C VAL A 216 13.05 0.00 14.22
N SER A 217 13.58 0.56 15.31
CA SER A 217 12.77 0.88 16.49
C SER A 217 11.59 1.81 16.15
N THR A 218 10.45 1.57 16.78
CA THR A 218 9.23 2.37 16.59
C THR A 218 9.48 3.86 16.79
N ASP A 219 10.28 4.23 17.79
CA ASP A 219 10.61 5.64 18.07
C ASP A 219 11.43 6.27 16.94
N THR A 220 12.40 5.54 16.39
CA THR A 220 13.17 6.01 15.24
C THR A 220 12.30 6.14 13.99
N ILE A 221 11.40 5.19 13.74
CA ILE A 221 10.43 5.27 12.63
C ILE A 221 9.53 6.50 12.78
N LYS A 222 8.99 6.73 13.99
CA LYS A 222 8.18 7.93 14.31
C LYS A 222 8.96 9.22 14.06
N ALA A 223 10.22 9.30 14.49
CA ALA A 223 11.08 10.46 14.26
C ALA A 223 11.40 10.70 12.77
N ILE A 224 11.56 9.64 11.97
CA ILE A 224 11.77 9.76 10.51
C ILE A 224 10.50 10.25 9.82
N ILE A 225 9.36 9.68 10.18
CA ILE A 225 8.03 10.08 9.68
C ILE A 225 7.79 11.56 9.99
N LYS A 226 8.00 11.99 11.23
CA LYS A 226 7.80 13.39 11.66
C LYS A 226 8.63 14.37 10.82
N ASN A 227 9.92 14.09 10.64
CA ASN A 227 10.81 14.93 9.83
C ASN A 227 10.41 14.98 8.35
N ARG A 228 9.83 13.91 7.81
CA ARG A 228 9.41 13.85 6.40
C ARG A 228 8.04 14.48 6.18
N ARG A 229 7.14 14.39 7.15
CA ARG A 229 5.83 15.06 7.14
C ARG A 229 5.98 16.57 7.02
N TRP A 230 6.93 17.18 7.74
CA TRP A 230 7.19 18.62 7.63
C TRP A 230 7.60 19.10 6.24
N ASN A 231 8.06 18.19 5.37
CA ASN A 231 8.46 18.50 4.01
C ASN A 231 7.38 18.14 2.97
N GLN A 232 6.19 17.68 3.40
CA GLN A 232 5.07 17.34 2.50
C GLN A 232 4.07 18.50 2.47
N ASN A 233 3.72 18.94 1.27
CA ASN A 233 2.57 19.81 1.06
C ASN A 233 1.28 18.98 1.15
N GLU A 234 0.23 19.53 1.76
CA GLU A 234 -1.05 18.85 1.90
C GLU A 234 -1.76 18.66 0.54
N TRP A 235 -2.07 17.42 0.19
CA TRP A 235 -3.12 17.12 -0.80
C TRP A 235 -4.47 17.51 -0.18
N LEU A 236 -5.09 18.55 -0.70
CA LEU A 236 -6.51 18.76 -0.51
C LEU A 236 -7.17 18.38 -1.84
N GLY A 237 -8.29 17.67 -1.74
CA GLY A 237 -9.10 17.26 -2.88
C GLY A 237 -9.47 18.44 -3.79
N GLU A 238 -10.17 18.11 -4.87
CA GLU A 238 -10.51 18.98 -6.02
C GLU A 238 -10.71 20.49 -5.71
N ASP A 239 -11.22 20.85 -4.53
CA ASP A 239 -11.43 22.21 -4.04
C ASP A 239 -10.19 23.10 -3.82
N LYS A 240 -8.99 22.57 -3.56
CA LYS A 240 -7.77 23.43 -3.42
C LYS A 240 -7.18 23.86 -4.76
N TYR A 241 -7.63 23.18 -5.81
CA TYR A 241 -7.11 23.31 -7.14
C TYR A 241 -8.22 23.71 -8.14
N ASN A 242 -9.35 24.23 -7.67
CA ASN A 242 -10.33 24.91 -8.51
C ASN A 242 -9.97 26.40 -8.67
#